data_AF-U2FXP0-F1
#
_entry.id   AF-U2FXP0-F1
#
_cell.length_a   1.000
_cell.length_b   1.000
_cell.length_c   1.000
_cell.angle_alpha   90.00
_cell.angle_beta   90.00
_cell.angle_gamma   90.00
#
_symmetry.space_group_name_H-M   'P 1'
#
loop_
_entity.id
_entity.type
_entity.pdbx_description
1 polymer ?
#
loop_
_entity_poly.entity_id
_entity_poly.type
_entity_poly.pdbx_seq_one_letter_code
_entity_poly.pdbx_strand_id
1 'polypeptide(L)'
;MNWREPKRWRDALLGAGLLLGVAACTWQGIKPEGEATRHLYISGDAVHVSDDRIAEIAAPYLDASFFDVDLEGLQAKLGNLAWLREVKVSRHWPDGVVVRVSEHEPVALWGDSGVLAKDGQVFTPSGETRPSDLVQLDGPDTAGLKVYNTYRTLSKTLAAHDVKLDSLTLDARGSWSARLADGLELRLGRDDIDARVQRFVRYALGDEQARSRLAEAGYVDLRYSDGFAVGGTRAATGNQEKGDEQAA
;
A
#
# COMPACT_ATOMS: atom_id res chain seq x y z
N MET A 1 -2.78 78.07 -47.13
CA MET A 1 -2.25 77.17 -48.17
C MET A 1 -1.56 76.01 -47.48
N ASN A 2 -2.23 74.86 -47.32
CA ASN A 2 -1.64 73.64 -46.76
C ASN A 2 -2.41 72.45 -47.36
N TRP A 3 -1.98 71.97 -48.52
CA TRP A 3 -2.48 70.76 -49.14
C TRP A 3 -1.73 69.58 -48.54
N ARG A 4 -2.44 68.77 -47.74
CA ARG A 4 -1.90 67.52 -47.17
C ARG A 4 -1.77 66.49 -48.30
N GLU A 5 -0.55 66.00 -48.49
CA GLU A 5 -0.21 65.06 -49.56
C GLU A 5 -1.01 63.74 -49.46
N PRO A 6 -1.76 63.36 -50.52
CA PRO A 6 -2.59 62.16 -50.54
C PRO A 6 -1.77 60.84 -50.56
N LYS A 7 -0.45 60.91 -50.73
CA LYS A 7 0.44 59.73 -50.75
C LYS A 7 0.62 59.12 -49.35
N ARG A 8 0.79 59.94 -48.30
CA ARG A 8 1.05 59.45 -46.92
C ARG A 8 -0.07 58.59 -46.33
N TRP A 9 -1.31 58.79 -46.79
CA TRP A 9 -2.46 58.04 -46.31
C TRP A 9 -2.58 56.66 -46.97
N ARG A 10 -2.15 56.52 -48.23
CA ARG A 10 -2.09 55.22 -48.91
C ARG A 10 -1.05 54.30 -48.27
N ASP A 11 0.12 54.83 -47.95
CA ASP A 11 1.21 54.05 -47.36
C ASP A 11 0.86 53.63 -45.92
N ALA A 12 0.19 54.51 -45.16
CA ALA A 12 -0.31 54.20 -43.82
C ALA A 12 -1.41 53.12 -43.85
N LEU A 13 -2.33 53.16 -44.83
CA LEU A 13 -3.38 52.15 -44.98
C LEU A 13 -2.82 50.79 -45.43
N LEU A 14 -1.81 50.79 -46.32
CA LEU A 14 -1.12 49.57 -46.73
C LEU A 14 -0.33 48.93 -45.57
N GLY A 15 0.37 49.74 -44.77
CA GLY A 15 1.08 49.25 -43.57
C GLY A 15 0.14 48.68 -42.51
N ALA A 16 -0.99 49.32 -42.26
CA ALA A 16 -1.99 48.83 -41.31
C ALA A 16 -2.65 47.52 -41.77
N GLY A 17 -2.93 47.39 -43.08
CA GLY A 17 -3.44 46.14 -43.66
C GLY A 17 -2.45 44.98 -43.55
N LEU A 18 -1.16 45.24 -43.74
CA LEU A 18 -0.10 44.22 -43.58
C LEU A 18 0.03 43.78 -42.12
N LEU A 19 0.00 44.71 -41.17
CA LEU A 19 0.07 44.39 -39.72
C LEU A 19 -1.17 43.63 -39.24
N LEU A 20 -2.37 44.00 -39.70
CA LEU A 20 -3.60 43.25 -39.41
C LEU A 20 -3.60 41.86 -40.05
N GLY A 21 -3.04 41.72 -41.26
CA GLY A 21 -2.87 40.43 -41.92
C GLY A 21 -1.90 39.51 -41.17
N VAL A 22 -0.76 40.03 -40.72
CA VAL A 22 0.20 39.26 -39.90
C VAL A 22 -0.42 38.90 -38.55
N ALA A 23 -1.12 39.82 -37.88
CA ALA A 23 -1.82 39.54 -36.64
C ALA A 23 -2.95 38.52 -36.79
N ALA A 24 -3.68 38.54 -37.93
CA ALA A 24 -4.69 37.54 -38.26
C ALA A 24 -4.06 36.17 -38.54
N CYS A 25 -2.94 36.13 -39.27
CA CYS A 25 -2.19 34.90 -39.53
C CYS A 25 -1.55 34.33 -38.25
N THR A 26 -1.10 35.16 -37.30
CA THR A 26 -0.62 34.68 -35.99
C THR A 26 -1.75 34.25 -35.06
N TRP A 27 -2.95 34.83 -35.19
CA TRP A 27 -4.13 34.43 -34.41
C TRP A 27 -4.80 33.16 -34.98
N GLN A 28 -4.72 32.92 -36.29
CA GLN A 28 -5.25 31.71 -36.94
C GLN A 28 -4.24 30.57 -37.02
N GLY A 29 -2.94 30.83 -36.85
CA GLY A 29 -1.85 29.89 -37.15
C GLY A 29 -1.47 28.86 -36.08
N ILE A 30 -2.12 28.82 -34.91
CA ILE A 30 -1.94 27.72 -33.94
C ILE A 30 -3.28 27.41 -33.27
N LYS A 31 -4.23 26.87 -34.02
CA LYS A 31 -5.20 25.96 -33.43
C LYS A 31 -4.69 24.55 -33.75
N PRO A 32 -4.32 23.72 -32.77
CA PRO A 32 -4.05 22.33 -33.05
C PRO A 32 -5.37 21.71 -33.55
N GLU A 33 -5.52 21.68 -34.87
CA GLU A 33 -6.57 20.93 -35.55
C GLU A 33 -6.17 19.45 -35.51
N GLY A 34 -7.01 18.66 -34.87
CA GLY A 34 -6.92 17.20 -34.89
C GLY A 34 -7.53 16.61 -33.63
N GLU A 35 -8.36 15.59 -33.81
CA GLU A 35 -8.70 14.59 -32.80
C GLU A 35 -7.41 13.85 -32.37
N ALA A 36 -6.49 14.56 -31.72
CA ALA A 36 -5.26 13.98 -31.22
C ALA A 36 -5.63 13.07 -30.05
N THR A 37 -5.71 11.77 -30.30
CA THR A 37 -5.77 10.75 -29.25
C THR A 37 -4.61 11.01 -28.30
N ARG A 38 -4.93 11.34 -27.04
CA ARG A 38 -3.91 11.64 -26.05
C ARG A 38 -3.22 10.36 -25.62
N HIS A 39 -1.90 10.39 -25.57
CA HIS A 39 -1.12 9.23 -25.15
C HIS A 39 -1.02 9.19 -23.61
N LEU A 40 -1.33 8.03 -23.04
CA LEU A 40 -1.09 7.72 -21.64
C LEU A 40 0.23 6.95 -21.53
N TYR A 41 1.18 7.51 -20.81
CA TYR A 41 2.44 6.87 -20.49
C TYR A 41 2.41 6.41 -19.04
N ILE A 42 2.43 5.10 -18.82
CA ILE A 42 2.47 4.51 -17.48
C ILE A 42 3.92 4.09 -17.21
N SER A 43 4.41 4.38 -16.01
CA SER A 43 5.75 3.99 -15.58
C SER A 43 5.80 3.71 -14.09
N GLY A 44 6.74 2.86 -13.69
CA GLY A 44 6.89 2.36 -12.32
C GLY A 44 6.68 0.86 -12.23
N ASP A 45 6.91 0.32 -11.04
CA ASP A 45 6.74 -1.10 -10.77
C ASP A 45 5.42 -1.28 -10.00
N ALA A 46 4.41 -1.77 -10.71
CA ALA A 46 3.12 -2.17 -10.17
C ALA A 46 2.85 -3.63 -10.54
N VAL A 47 2.67 -4.49 -9.53
CA VAL A 47 2.44 -5.93 -9.70
C VAL A 47 0.96 -6.26 -9.53
N HIS A 48 0.24 -5.53 -8.66
CA HIS A 48 -1.15 -5.79 -8.31
C HIS A 48 -2.13 -4.92 -9.08
N VAL A 49 -1.70 -3.74 -9.54
CA VAL A 49 -2.51 -2.85 -10.38
C VAL A 49 -2.05 -2.95 -11.83
N SER A 50 -2.92 -3.42 -12.72
CA SER A 50 -2.61 -3.53 -14.14
C SER A 50 -2.64 -2.16 -14.84
N ASP A 51 -1.82 -2.02 -15.88
CA ASP A 51 -1.81 -0.84 -16.76
C ASP A 51 -3.19 -0.58 -17.38
N ASP A 52 -3.92 -1.65 -17.75
CA ASP A 52 -5.29 -1.54 -18.28
C ASP A 52 -6.25 -0.89 -17.28
N ARG A 53 -6.11 -1.20 -15.98
CA ARG A 53 -6.93 -0.60 -14.93
C ARG A 53 -6.62 0.88 -14.75
N ILE A 54 -5.33 1.25 -14.81
CA ILE A 54 -4.90 2.65 -14.78
C ILE A 54 -5.44 3.40 -16.00
N ALA A 55 -5.38 2.79 -17.19
CA ALA A 55 -5.89 3.37 -18.43
C ALA A 55 -7.42 3.56 -18.39
N GLU A 56 -8.17 2.60 -17.87
CA GLU A 56 -9.63 2.68 -17.68
C GLU A 56 -10.00 3.89 -16.80
N ILE A 57 -9.29 4.08 -15.69
CA ILE A 57 -9.51 5.21 -14.77
C ILE A 57 -9.10 6.54 -15.41
N ALA A 58 -8.05 6.54 -16.23
CA ALA A 58 -7.55 7.74 -16.88
C ALA A 58 -8.38 8.17 -18.10
N ALA A 59 -9.08 7.25 -18.78
CA ALA A 59 -9.78 7.54 -20.04
C ALA A 59 -10.71 8.77 -19.97
N PRO A 60 -11.58 8.95 -18.95
CA PRO A 60 -12.46 10.13 -18.88
C PRO A 60 -11.71 11.47 -18.74
N TYR A 61 -10.50 11.45 -18.18
CA TYR A 61 -9.66 12.63 -18.03
C TYR A 61 -8.91 12.98 -19.32
N LEU A 62 -8.69 11.98 -20.18
CA LEU A 62 -7.99 12.13 -21.44
C LEU A 62 -8.89 12.58 -22.60
N ASP A 63 -10.20 12.76 -22.37
CA ASP A 63 -11.12 13.33 -23.36
C ASP A 63 -11.07 14.88 -23.40
N ALA A 64 -10.73 15.53 -22.28
CA ALA A 64 -10.66 17.00 -22.15
C ALA A 64 -9.45 17.62 -22.85
N SER A 65 -9.56 18.86 -23.38
CA SER A 65 -8.46 19.61 -24.04
C SER A 65 -7.12 19.51 -23.30
N PHE A 66 -5.97 19.51 -23.99
CA PHE A 66 -4.64 19.29 -23.37
C PHE A 66 -4.35 20.21 -22.17
N PHE A 67 -4.78 21.47 -22.26
CA PHE A 67 -4.63 22.45 -21.17
C PHE A 67 -5.68 22.29 -20.07
N ASP A 68 -6.80 21.65 -20.38
CA ASP A 68 -7.96 21.48 -19.50
C ASP A 68 -8.01 20.10 -18.82
N VAL A 69 -7.04 19.22 -19.07
CA VAL A 69 -6.92 17.93 -18.35
C VAL A 69 -6.75 18.20 -16.86
N ASP A 70 -7.67 17.65 -16.06
CA ASP A 70 -7.61 17.67 -14.60
C ASP A 70 -6.63 16.61 -14.08
N LEU A 71 -5.35 17.00 -14.01
CA LEU A 71 -4.28 16.13 -13.50
C LEU A 71 -4.44 15.83 -12.01
N GLU A 72 -4.95 16.79 -11.24
CA GLU A 72 -5.13 16.64 -9.79
C GLU A 72 -6.26 15.65 -9.51
N GLY A 73 -7.37 15.77 -10.23
CA GLY A 73 -8.47 14.81 -10.18
C GLY A 73 -8.05 13.40 -10.58
N LEU A 74 -7.27 13.26 -11.66
CA LEU A 74 -6.73 11.96 -12.07
C LEU A 74 -5.80 11.37 -11.01
N GLN A 75 -4.88 12.18 -10.47
CA GLN A 75 -3.97 11.74 -9.42
C GLN A 75 -4.73 11.30 -8.16
N ALA A 76 -5.72 12.07 -7.74
CA ALA A 76 -6.58 11.73 -6.60
C ALA A 76 -7.37 10.44 -6.86
N LYS A 77 -7.89 10.26 -8.08
CA LYS A 77 -8.67 9.07 -8.43
C LYS A 77 -7.82 7.80 -8.40
N LEU A 78 -6.63 7.84 -9.01
CA LEU A 78 -5.68 6.74 -8.99
C LEU A 78 -5.12 6.49 -7.58
N GLY A 79 -4.92 7.54 -6.78
CA GLY A 79 -4.49 7.44 -5.39
C GLY A 79 -5.50 6.75 -4.46
N ASN A 80 -6.73 6.50 -4.90
CA ASN A 80 -7.70 5.69 -4.15
C ASN A 80 -7.50 4.18 -4.36
N LEU A 81 -6.64 3.76 -5.28
CA LEU A 81 -6.29 2.35 -5.45
C LEU A 81 -5.42 1.91 -4.27
N ALA A 82 -5.93 0.96 -3.48
CA ALA A 82 -5.36 0.60 -2.18
C ALA A 82 -3.89 0.11 -2.26
N TRP A 83 -3.50 -0.50 -3.38
CA TRP A 83 -2.13 -0.97 -3.61
C TRP A 83 -1.14 0.16 -3.90
N LEU A 84 -1.61 1.31 -4.40
CA LEU A 84 -0.73 2.39 -4.82
C LEU A 84 -0.33 3.25 -3.62
N ARG A 85 0.97 3.28 -3.35
CA ARG A 85 1.58 4.11 -2.31
C ARG A 85 1.77 5.54 -2.74
N GLU A 86 2.28 5.73 -3.96
CA GLU A 86 2.51 7.05 -4.53
C GLU A 86 2.06 7.07 -5.99
N VAL A 87 1.30 8.10 -6.34
CA VAL A 87 0.88 8.38 -7.72
C VAL A 87 1.30 9.80 -8.06
N LYS A 88 2.02 9.96 -9.16
CA LYS A 88 2.40 11.26 -9.72
C LYS A 88 1.88 11.36 -11.13
N VAL A 89 1.05 12.37 -11.39
CA VAL A 89 0.51 12.65 -12.72
C VAL A 89 1.14 13.93 -13.24
N SER A 90 1.64 13.89 -14.47
CA SER A 90 2.29 15.04 -15.10
C SER A 90 1.99 15.11 -16.58
N ARG A 91 2.01 16.32 -17.15
CA ARG A 91 1.88 16.49 -18.60
C ARG A 91 3.13 15.99 -19.30
N HIS A 92 2.92 15.31 -20.43
CA HIS A 92 3.96 14.94 -21.37
C HIS A 92 3.73 15.70 -22.68
N TRP A 93 4.61 16.63 -22.97
CA TRP A 93 4.53 17.43 -24.20
C TRP A 93 5.04 16.60 -25.40
N PRO A 94 4.41 16.66 -26.58
CA PRO A 94 3.31 17.57 -26.96
C PRO A 94 1.87 17.12 -26.67
N ASP A 95 1.63 15.83 -26.41
CA ASP A 95 0.29 15.24 -26.62
C ASP A 95 -0.12 14.16 -25.60
N GLY A 96 0.41 14.17 -24.38
CA GLY A 96 0.13 13.10 -23.43
C GLY A 96 0.17 13.45 -21.94
N VAL A 97 -0.08 12.41 -21.15
CA VAL A 97 0.01 12.41 -19.68
C VAL A 97 0.91 11.26 -19.26
N VAL A 98 1.85 11.53 -18.36
CA VAL A 98 2.67 10.51 -17.71
C VAL A 98 2.11 10.28 -16.31
N VAL A 99 1.78 9.02 -16.03
CA VAL A 99 1.43 8.51 -14.70
C VAL A 99 2.61 7.69 -14.20
N ARG A 100 3.19 8.13 -13.08
CA ARG A 100 4.18 7.35 -12.34
C ARG A 100 3.53 6.77 -11.10
N VAL A 101 3.61 5.46 -10.93
CA VAL A 101 3.06 4.74 -9.79
C VAL A 101 4.15 4.02 -9.01
N SER A 102 3.93 3.83 -7.71
CA SER A 102 4.68 2.88 -6.90
C SER A 102 3.72 2.15 -5.97
N GLU A 103 3.89 0.83 -5.83
CA GLU A 103 3.07 0.01 -4.95
C GLU A 103 3.62 -0.05 -3.53
N HIS A 104 2.72 -0.32 -2.58
CA HIS A 104 3.11 -0.78 -1.26
C HIS A 104 3.78 -2.16 -1.34
N GLU A 105 4.87 -2.38 -0.61
CA GLU A 105 5.52 -3.69 -0.47
C GLU A 105 4.79 -4.49 0.62
N PRO A 106 4.00 -5.52 0.28
CA PRO A 106 3.25 -6.29 1.26
C PRO A 106 4.18 -7.20 2.07
N VAL A 107 4.03 -7.21 3.39
CA VAL A 107 4.88 -7.99 4.30
C VAL A 107 4.11 -9.00 5.16
N ALA A 108 2.81 -8.77 5.36
CA ALA A 108 1.96 -9.65 6.15
C ALA A 108 0.50 -9.54 5.72
N LEU A 109 -0.26 -10.60 5.98
CA LEU A 109 -1.71 -10.53 6.06
C LEU A 109 -2.09 -9.80 7.36
N TRP A 110 -3.13 -8.97 7.31
CA TRP A 110 -3.63 -8.21 8.45
C TRP A 110 -5.09 -8.55 8.75
N GLY A 111 -5.36 -9.16 9.89
CA GLY A 111 -6.71 -9.63 10.23
C GLY A 111 -7.33 -10.47 9.10
N ASP A 112 -8.64 -10.36 8.92
CA ASP A 112 -9.38 -11.25 8.02
C ASP A 112 -9.17 -10.93 6.54
N SER A 113 -9.02 -9.66 6.17
CA SER A 113 -8.99 -9.22 4.77
C SER A 113 -7.90 -8.20 4.42
N GLY A 114 -7.23 -7.65 5.43
CA GLY A 114 -6.22 -6.62 5.23
C GLY A 114 -4.88 -7.19 4.80
N VAL A 115 -4.03 -6.27 4.34
CA VAL A 115 -2.62 -6.46 4.04
C VAL A 115 -1.85 -5.37 4.77
N LEU A 116 -0.74 -5.76 5.39
CA LEU A 116 0.20 -4.85 6.00
C LEU A 116 1.36 -4.60 5.05
N ALA A 117 1.59 -3.33 4.74
CA ALA A 117 2.76 -2.86 4.02
C ALA A 117 3.97 -2.72 4.95
N LYS A 118 5.17 -2.78 4.36
CA LYS A 118 6.45 -2.62 5.07
C LYS A 118 6.62 -1.29 5.80
N ASP A 119 5.96 -0.24 5.33
CA ASP A 119 5.92 1.09 5.95
C ASP A 119 4.96 1.16 7.16
N GLY A 120 4.22 0.07 7.43
CA GLY A 120 3.27 -0.03 8.52
C GLY A 120 1.83 0.32 8.14
N GLN A 121 1.59 0.71 6.88
CA GLN A 121 0.24 0.99 6.39
C GLN A 121 -0.56 -0.30 6.28
N VAL A 122 -1.76 -0.31 6.87
CA VAL A 122 -2.76 -1.36 6.66
C VAL A 122 -3.72 -0.88 5.58
N PHE A 123 -4.00 -1.74 4.60
CA PHE A 123 -4.99 -1.49 3.55
C PHE A 123 -5.68 -2.79 3.15
N THR A 124 -6.86 -2.66 2.53
CA THR A 124 -7.64 -3.80 2.05
C THR A 124 -7.67 -3.78 0.52
N PRO A 125 -7.07 -4.77 -0.16
CA PRO A 125 -7.18 -4.93 -1.60
C PRO A 125 -8.64 -5.00 -2.05
N SER A 126 -8.99 -4.32 -3.14
CA SER A 126 -10.35 -4.22 -3.66
C SER A 126 -10.49 -4.96 -4.98
N GLY A 127 -10.87 -6.24 -4.92
CA GLY A 127 -11.01 -7.07 -6.13
C GLY A 127 -9.68 -7.51 -6.75
N GLU A 128 -8.54 -7.09 -6.20
CA GLU A 128 -7.22 -7.64 -6.52
C GLU A 128 -6.88 -8.86 -5.65
N THR A 129 -6.00 -9.73 -6.16
CA THR A 129 -5.63 -10.99 -5.48
C THR A 129 -4.80 -10.71 -4.23
N ARG A 130 -5.27 -11.19 -3.08
CA ARG A 130 -4.51 -11.17 -1.83
C ARG A 130 -3.33 -12.16 -1.92
N PRO A 131 -2.10 -11.77 -1.54
CA PRO A 131 -0.98 -12.70 -1.48
C PRO A 131 -1.26 -13.85 -0.50
N SER A 132 -0.97 -15.09 -0.87
CA SER A 132 -1.24 -16.27 -0.02
C SER A 132 -0.11 -16.64 0.95
N ASP A 133 1.12 -16.24 0.63
CA ASP A 133 2.34 -16.78 1.27
C ASP A 133 2.92 -15.84 2.34
N LEU A 134 2.08 -14.98 2.90
CA LEU A 134 2.47 -14.00 3.91
C LEU A 134 2.08 -14.46 5.32
N VAL A 135 2.86 -14.00 6.30
CA VAL A 135 2.58 -14.25 7.73
C VAL A 135 1.28 -13.56 8.16
N GLN A 136 0.54 -14.18 9.08
CA GLN A 136 -0.68 -13.60 9.64
C GLN A 136 -0.34 -12.69 10.82
N LEU A 137 -0.64 -11.39 10.71
CA LEU A 137 -0.51 -10.42 11.79
C LEU A 137 -1.87 -9.80 12.09
N ASP A 138 -2.07 -9.34 13.32
CA ASP A 138 -3.32 -8.70 13.71
C ASP A 138 -3.12 -7.68 14.84
N GLY A 139 -3.97 -6.66 14.85
CA GLY A 139 -4.10 -5.68 15.90
C GLY A 139 -4.88 -4.43 15.47
N PRO A 140 -4.90 -3.39 16.31
CA PRO A 140 -5.54 -2.12 15.95
C PRO A 140 -4.89 -1.52 14.70
N ASP A 141 -5.68 -0.88 13.81
CA ASP A 141 -5.20 -0.33 12.54
C ASP A 141 -4.00 0.62 12.67
N THR A 142 -3.93 1.35 13.79
CA THR A 142 -2.85 2.29 14.09
C THR A 142 -1.55 1.62 14.58
N ALA A 143 -1.58 0.30 14.81
CA ALA A 143 -0.48 -0.46 15.39
C ALA A 143 0.32 -1.28 14.36
N GLY A 144 0.03 -1.18 13.07
CA GLY A 144 0.70 -1.97 12.00
C GLY A 144 2.22 -2.01 12.12
N LEU A 145 2.86 -0.84 12.20
CA LEU A 145 4.32 -0.75 12.34
C LEU A 145 4.83 -1.37 13.66
N LYS A 146 4.09 -1.22 14.76
CA LYS A 146 4.45 -1.80 16.07
C LYS A 146 4.41 -3.33 16.00
N VAL A 147 3.32 -3.89 15.48
CA VAL A 147 3.14 -5.34 15.31
C VAL A 147 4.21 -5.91 14.39
N TYR A 148 4.50 -5.26 13.26
CA TYR A 148 5.54 -5.73 12.35
C TYR A 148 6.93 -5.75 12.98
N ASN A 149 7.31 -4.69 13.70
CA ASN A 149 8.61 -4.64 14.36
C ASN A 149 8.74 -5.69 15.47
N THR A 150 7.69 -5.87 16.29
CA THR A 150 7.65 -6.93 17.29
C THR A 150 7.76 -8.31 16.65
N TYR A 151 7.00 -8.57 15.59
CA TYR A 151 7.08 -9.83 14.82
C TYR A 151 8.51 -10.10 14.35
N ARG A 152 9.20 -9.12 13.74
CA ARG A 152 10.57 -9.29 13.26
C ARG A 152 11.55 -9.64 14.38
N THR A 153 11.42 -9.00 15.54
CA THR A 153 12.25 -9.29 16.72
C THR A 153 12.02 -10.71 17.21
N LEU A 154 10.77 -11.08 17.46
CA LEU A 154 10.42 -12.41 17.99
C LEU A 154 10.74 -13.53 16.99
N SER A 155 10.42 -13.32 15.71
CA SER A 155 10.72 -14.26 14.63
C SER A 155 12.22 -14.53 14.54
N LYS A 156 13.07 -13.49 14.62
CA LYS A 156 14.53 -13.67 14.67
C LYS A 156 15.00 -14.48 15.88
N THR A 157 14.43 -14.22 17.05
CA THR A 157 14.77 -14.94 18.28
C THR A 157 14.37 -16.42 18.21
N LEU A 158 13.17 -16.72 17.69
CA LEU A 158 12.68 -18.09 17.55
C LEU A 158 13.40 -18.87 16.43
N ALA A 159 13.72 -18.20 15.32
CA ALA A 159 14.42 -18.81 14.19
C ALA A 159 15.82 -19.33 14.55
N ALA A 160 16.48 -18.74 15.56
CA ALA A 160 17.76 -19.22 16.06
C ALA A 160 17.67 -20.63 16.71
N HIS A 161 16.46 -21.15 16.93
CA HIS A 161 16.17 -22.47 17.51
C HIS A 161 15.32 -23.36 16.57
N ASP A 162 15.31 -23.04 15.27
CA ASP A 162 14.54 -23.73 14.23
C ASP A 162 13.02 -23.71 14.50
N VAL A 163 12.53 -22.64 15.12
CA VAL A 163 11.10 -22.41 15.37
C VAL A 163 10.61 -21.26 14.53
N LYS A 164 9.58 -21.52 13.70
CA LYS A 164 8.94 -20.50 12.87
C LYS A 164 7.74 -19.91 13.59
N LEU A 165 7.71 -18.57 13.67
CA LEU A 165 6.55 -17.80 14.11
C LEU A 165 5.57 -17.67 12.93
N ASP A 166 4.35 -18.17 13.11
CA ASP A 166 3.32 -18.26 12.06
C ASP A 166 2.28 -17.13 12.17
N SER A 167 1.96 -16.70 13.39
CA SER A 167 1.15 -15.51 13.60
C SER A 167 1.53 -14.73 14.86
N LEU A 168 1.17 -13.43 14.87
CA LEU A 168 1.29 -12.56 16.03
C LEU A 168 0.11 -11.58 16.08
N THR A 169 -0.57 -11.54 17.22
CA THR A 169 -1.75 -10.70 17.45
C THR A 169 -1.51 -9.76 18.63
N LEU A 170 -1.88 -8.49 18.46
CA LEU A 170 -2.00 -7.49 19.51
C LEU A 170 -3.49 -7.19 19.74
N ASP A 171 -4.06 -7.64 20.85
CA ASP A 171 -5.47 -7.35 21.12
C ASP A 171 -5.71 -5.86 21.49
N ALA A 172 -6.98 -5.45 21.49
CA ALA A 172 -7.40 -4.09 21.86
C ALA A 172 -7.03 -3.70 23.31
N ARG A 173 -6.73 -4.67 24.18
CA ARG A 173 -6.30 -4.46 25.58
C ARG A 173 -4.77 -4.36 25.70
N GLY A 174 -4.06 -4.49 24.58
CA GLY A 174 -2.60 -4.42 24.48
C GLY A 174 -1.89 -5.75 24.75
N SER A 175 -2.62 -6.85 24.90
CA SER A 175 -2.03 -8.17 25.15
C SER A 175 -1.59 -8.83 23.85
N TRP A 176 -0.42 -9.44 23.89
CA TRP A 176 0.16 -10.18 22.78
C TRP A 176 -0.10 -11.69 22.90
N SER A 177 -0.43 -12.30 21.78
CA SER A 177 -0.43 -13.76 21.58
C SER A 177 0.24 -14.09 20.25
N ALA A 178 0.84 -15.28 20.18
CA ALA A 178 1.54 -15.76 18.99
C ALA A 178 1.19 -17.22 18.72
N ARG A 179 1.26 -17.63 17.46
CA ARG A 179 1.15 -19.04 17.05
C ARG A 179 2.42 -19.46 16.33
N LEU A 180 2.94 -20.62 16.70
CA LEU A 180 4.08 -21.23 16.02
C LEU A 180 3.61 -22.10 14.85
N ALA A 181 4.48 -22.35 13.89
CA ALA A 181 4.15 -23.15 12.70
C ALA A 181 3.75 -24.61 13.00
N ASP A 182 4.09 -25.12 14.18
CA ASP A 182 3.68 -26.44 14.65
C ASP A 182 2.35 -26.45 15.42
N GLY A 183 1.69 -25.29 15.52
CA GLY A 183 0.38 -25.10 16.15
C GLY A 183 0.43 -24.68 17.62
N LEU A 184 1.61 -24.56 18.24
CA LEU A 184 1.71 -24.14 19.64
C LEU A 184 1.35 -22.65 19.81
N GLU A 185 0.42 -22.35 20.72
CA GLU A 185 0.08 -20.97 21.09
C GLU A 185 0.99 -20.45 22.20
N LEU A 186 1.52 -19.24 22.06
CA LEU A 186 2.26 -18.53 23.09
C LEU A 186 1.44 -17.34 23.59
N ARG A 187 1.09 -17.34 24.88
CA ARG A 187 0.41 -16.21 25.54
C ARG A 187 1.45 -15.31 26.17
N LEU A 188 1.76 -14.21 25.50
CA LEU A 188 2.88 -13.34 25.84
C LEU A 188 2.48 -12.27 26.86
N GLY A 189 1.21 -11.84 26.86
CA GLY A 189 0.72 -10.77 27.73
C GLY A 189 1.10 -9.39 27.23
N ARG A 190 1.08 -8.38 28.11
CA ARG A 190 1.30 -6.97 27.75
C ARG A 190 2.77 -6.56 27.75
N ASP A 191 3.46 -6.84 28.86
CA ASP A 191 4.75 -6.27 29.18
C ASP A 191 5.89 -7.28 29.03
N ASP A 192 7.11 -6.79 28.82
CA ASP A 192 8.35 -7.57 28.78
C ASP A 192 8.32 -8.79 27.86
N ILE A 193 7.57 -8.71 26.75
CA ILE A 193 7.37 -9.84 25.84
C ILE A 193 8.69 -10.39 25.30
N ASP A 194 9.68 -9.53 25.05
CA ASP A 194 11.01 -9.96 24.60
C ASP A 194 11.70 -10.81 25.66
N ALA A 195 11.69 -10.38 26.93
CA ALA A 195 12.29 -11.12 28.04
C ALA A 195 11.55 -12.46 28.28
N ARG A 196 10.23 -12.48 28.12
CA ARG A 196 9.39 -13.67 28.23
C ARG A 196 9.71 -14.69 27.14
N VAL A 197 9.83 -14.26 25.89
CA VAL A 197 10.22 -15.13 24.77
C VAL A 197 11.66 -15.63 24.94
N GLN A 198 12.59 -14.78 25.37
CA GLN A 198 13.96 -15.20 25.68
C GLN A 198 14.02 -16.27 26.77
N ARG A 199 13.17 -16.16 27.80
CA ARG A 199 13.04 -17.19 28.84
C ARG A 199 12.48 -18.50 28.28
N PHE A 200 11.43 -18.42 27.48
CA PHE A 200 10.85 -19.59 26.81
C PHE A 200 11.89 -20.31 25.95
N VAL A 201 12.64 -19.55 25.15
CA VAL A 201 13.73 -20.09 24.33
C VAL A 201 14.78 -20.79 25.19
N ARG A 202 15.26 -20.11 26.25
CA ARG A 202 16.30 -20.65 27.14
C ARG A 202 15.90 -21.97 27.80
N TYR A 203 14.70 -22.04 28.38
CA TYR A 203 14.32 -23.16 29.24
C TYR A 203 13.42 -24.20 28.57
N ALA A 204 12.71 -23.83 27.51
CA ALA A 204 11.77 -24.73 26.84
C ALA A 204 12.29 -25.22 25.48
N LEU A 205 13.00 -24.37 24.72
CA LEU A 205 13.58 -24.76 23.43
C LEU A 205 15.05 -25.19 23.52
N GLY A 206 15.78 -24.72 24.52
CA GLY A 206 17.17 -25.07 24.79
C GLY A 206 17.36 -26.41 25.53
N ASP A 207 16.29 -27.01 26.03
CA ASP A 207 16.30 -28.32 26.71
C ASP A 207 15.46 -29.32 25.91
N GLU A 208 16.07 -30.44 25.51
CA GLU A 208 15.44 -31.43 24.63
C GLU A 208 14.24 -32.12 25.27
N GLN A 209 14.32 -32.40 26.58
CA GLN A 209 13.24 -33.05 27.32
C GLN A 209 12.03 -32.11 27.46
N ALA A 210 12.26 -30.83 27.74
CA ALA A 210 11.23 -29.81 27.76
C ALA A 210 10.60 -29.63 26.36
N ARG A 211 11.42 -29.54 25.31
CA ARG A 211 10.95 -29.41 23.93
C ARG A 211 10.08 -30.58 23.50
N SER A 212 10.44 -31.80 23.88
CA SER A 212 9.64 -33.00 23.61
C SER A 212 8.24 -32.92 24.25
N ARG A 213 8.14 -32.42 25.49
CA ARG A 213 6.84 -32.21 26.16
C ARG A 213 5.97 -31.13 25.50
N LEU A 214 6.57 -30.16 24.81
CA LEU A 214 5.82 -29.14 24.07
C LEU A 214 5.18 -29.66 22.78
N ALA A 215 5.63 -30.82 22.26
CA ALA A 215 5.13 -31.38 21.01
C ALA A 215 3.63 -31.70 21.06
N GLU A 216 3.09 -32.00 22.25
CA GLU A 216 1.67 -32.30 22.44
C GLU A 216 0.88 -31.11 23.01
N ALA A 217 1.57 -30.12 23.57
CA ALA A 217 0.96 -28.99 24.23
C ALA A 217 0.15 -28.11 23.26
N GLY A 218 -1.01 -27.64 23.72
CA GLY A 218 -1.82 -26.68 22.97
C GLY A 218 -1.34 -25.23 23.15
N TYR A 219 -0.87 -24.86 24.34
CA TYR A 219 -0.38 -23.52 24.63
C TYR A 219 0.73 -23.49 25.70
N VAL A 220 1.48 -22.39 25.69
CA VAL A 220 2.39 -21.97 26.76
C VAL A 220 2.03 -20.55 27.21
N ASP A 221 1.77 -20.40 28.50
CA ASP A 221 1.47 -19.12 29.12
C ASP A 221 2.72 -18.50 29.74
N LEU A 222 3.26 -17.46 29.09
CA LEU A 222 4.50 -16.78 29.49
C LEU A 222 4.24 -15.57 30.40
N ARG A 223 3.00 -15.33 30.82
CA ARG A 223 2.64 -14.13 31.59
C ARG A 223 3.20 -14.11 33.02
N TYR A 224 3.73 -15.22 33.50
CA TYR A 224 4.29 -15.35 34.84
C TYR A 224 5.70 -14.78 34.94
N SER A 225 6.00 -14.09 36.05
CA SER A 225 7.27 -13.38 36.27
C SER A 225 8.47 -14.30 36.31
N ASP A 226 8.33 -15.54 36.75
CA ASP A 226 9.45 -16.45 37.04
C ASP A 226 9.33 -17.84 36.38
N GLY A 227 8.36 -18.01 35.48
CA GLY A 227 8.14 -19.28 34.81
C GLY A 227 7.15 -19.19 33.67
N PHE A 228 6.62 -20.35 33.26
CA PHE A 228 5.53 -20.47 32.31
C PHE A 228 4.70 -21.71 32.61
N ALA A 229 3.41 -21.65 32.26
CA ALA A 229 2.51 -22.79 32.37
C ALA A 229 2.33 -23.43 30.99
N VAL A 230 2.25 -24.76 30.94
CA VAL A 230 2.00 -25.53 29.72
C VAL A 230 0.67 -26.24 29.87
N GLY A 231 -0.17 -26.23 28.84
CA GLY A 231 -1.48 -26.86 28.90
C GLY A 231 -2.15 -27.08 27.56
N GLY A 232 -3.31 -27.72 27.61
CA GLY A 232 -4.10 -28.08 26.43
C GLY A 232 -3.43 -29.13 25.53
N THR A 233 -4.10 -29.44 24.43
CA THR A 233 -3.58 -30.31 23.36
C THR A 233 -3.82 -29.66 22.01
N ARG A 234 -2.94 -29.88 21.02
CA ARG A 234 -3.01 -29.25 19.69
C ARG A 234 -4.32 -29.50 18.93
N ALA A 235 -5.10 -30.50 19.33
CA ALA A 235 -6.39 -30.83 18.71
C ALA A 235 -7.57 -29.92 19.12
N ALA A 236 -7.42 -29.06 20.15
CA ALA A 236 -8.54 -28.30 20.72
C ALA A 236 -8.60 -26.82 20.30
N THR A 237 -7.48 -26.21 19.90
CA THR A 237 -7.40 -24.75 19.75
C THR A 237 -7.98 -24.21 18.42
N GLY A 238 -8.08 -25.05 17.38
CA GLY A 238 -8.68 -24.65 16.09
C GLY A 238 -10.20 -24.46 16.11
N ASN A 239 -10.88 -24.87 17.19
CA ASN A 239 -12.35 -24.81 17.30
C ASN A 239 -12.86 -23.65 18.17
N GLN A 240 -11.99 -22.94 18.91
CA GLN A 240 -12.42 -21.78 19.72
C GLN A 240 -12.54 -20.51 18.87
N GLU A 241 -11.68 -20.30 17.86
CA GLU A 241 -11.80 -19.14 16.96
C GLU A 241 -13.13 -19.16 16.16
N LYS A 242 -13.64 -20.34 15.77
CA LYS A 242 -14.94 -20.46 15.08
C LYS A 242 -16.17 -20.28 15.98
N GLY A 243 -16.03 -20.44 17.29
CA GLY A 243 -17.15 -20.35 18.23
C GLY A 243 -17.50 -18.91 18.60
N ASP A 244 -16.49 -18.06 18.72
CA ASP A 244 -16.67 -16.64 19.09
C ASP A 244 -17.14 -15.79 17.89
N GLU A 245 -16.86 -16.23 16.64
CA GLU A 245 -17.34 -15.58 15.42
C GLU A 245 -18.82 -15.90 15.07
N GLN A 246 -19.39 -16.97 15.63
CA GLN A 246 -20.82 -17.29 15.47
C GLN A 246 -21.72 -16.67 16.56
N ALA A 247 -21.12 -15.98 17.54
CA ALA A 247 -21.82 -15.37 18.66
C ALA A 247 -21.88 -13.82 18.60
N ALA A 248 -21.36 -13.22 17.54
CA ALA A 248 -21.41 -11.77 17.25
C ALA A 248 -22.30 -11.48 16.05
#